data_AF-A0A946CL09-F1
#
_entry.id   AF-A0A946CL09-F1
#
_cell.length_a   1.000
_cell.length_b   1.000
_cell.length_c   1.000
_cell.angle_alpha   90.00
_cell.angle_beta   90.00
_cell.angle_gamma   90.00
#
_symmetry.space_group_name_H-M   'P 1'
#
loop_
_entity.id
_entity.type
_entity.pdbx_description
1 polymer ?
#
loop_
_entity_poly.entity_id
_entity_poly.type
_entity_poly.pdbx_seq_one_letter_code
_entity_poly.pdbx_strand_id
1 'polypeptide(L)'
;MTGLKTFLLRYLTPLTYMMWVVIIIGMVDHFFLEPRGQAVLPPVVFDWLLIVMWPLLAAVWFGNKEAERLKALKRAETPTEE
;
A
#
# COMPACT_ATOMS: atom_id res chain seq x y z
N MET A 1 -12.94 12.30 18.12
CA MET A 1 -12.69 11.97 16.69
C MET A 1 -11.70 10.79 16.52
N THR A 2 -11.78 9.75 17.36
CA THR A 2 -10.76 8.70 17.50
C THR A 2 -11.05 7.41 16.72
N GLY A 3 -12.32 7.09 16.44
CA GLY A 3 -12.70 5.82 15.80
C GLY A 3 -12.25 5.66 14.34
N LEU A 4 -12.37 6.73 13.53
CA LEU A 4 -12.08 6.65 12.09
C LEU A 4 -10.59 6.42 11.80
N LYS A 5 -9.70 7.08 12.54
CA LYS A 5 -8.24 6.93 12.39
C LYS A 5 -7.79 5.51 12.73
N THR A 6 -8.30 4.94 13.82
CA THR A 6 -7.98 3.57 14.24
C THR A 6 -8.50 2.53 13.25
N PHE A 7 -9.69 2.76 12.68
CA PHE A 7 -10.23 1.90 11.63
C PHE A 7 -9.35 1.94 10.38
N LEU A 8 -9.00 3.14 9.90
CA LEU A 8 -8.13 3.32 8.73
C LEU A 8 -6.78 2.61 8.88
N LEU A 9 -6.16 2.71 10.06
CA LEU A 9 -4.89 2.05 10.38
C LEU A 9 -4.98 0.52 10.37
N ARG A 10 -6.13 -0.04 10.77
CA ARG A 10 -6.34 -1.49 10.75
C ARG A 10 -6.45 -2.04 9.32
N TYR A 11 -7.02 -1.27 8.39
CA TYR A 11 -7.11 -1.64 6.98
C TYR A 11 -5.87 -1.28 6.17
N LEU A 12 -4.98 -0.45 6.71
CA LEU A 12 -3.77 -0.03 6.01
C LEU A 12 -2.86 -1.21 5.67
N THR A 13 -2.67 -2.14 6.60
CA THR A 13 -1.84 -3.33 6.41
C THR A 13 -2.37 -4.24 5.29
N PRO A 14 -3.65 -4.70 5.29
CA PRO A 14 -4.17 -5.49 4.18
C PRO A 14 -4.21 -4.72 2.86
N LEU A 15 -4.48 -3.40 2.88
CA LEU A 15 -4.42 -2.55 1.69
C LEU A 15 -3.00 -2.51 1.10
N THR A 16 -1.98 -2.45 1.95
CA THR A 16 -0.57 -2.48 1.55
C THR A 16 -0.22 -3.81 0.89
N TYR A 17 -0.69 -4.94 1.45
CA TYR A 17 -0.47 -6.26 0.82
C TYR A 17 -1.17 -6.37 -0.53
N MET A 18 -2.43 -5.93 -0.64
CA MET A 18 -3.16 -5.89 -1.91
C MET A 18 -2.40 -5.06 -2.95
N MET A 19 -1.88 -3.89 -2.56
CA MET A 19 -1.07 -3.04 -3.43
C MET A 19 0.17 -3.79 -3.94
N TRP A 20 0.91 -4.45 -3.06
CA TRP A 20 2.10 -5.22 -3.46
C TRP A 20 1.77 -6.38 -4.40
N VAL A 21 0.67 -7.10 -4.16
CA VAL A 21 0.20 -8.16 -5.06
C VAL A 21 -0.09 -7.61 -6.45
N VAL A 22 -0.80 -6.48 -6.54
CA VAL A 22 -1.12 -5.81 -7.81
C VAL A 22 0.14 -5.36 -8.55
N ILE A 23 1.11 -4.77 -7.84
CA ILE A 23 2.42 -4.38 -8.42
C ILE A 23 3.15 -5.60 -8.98
N ILE A 24 3.23 -6.69 -8.21
CA ILE A 24 3.94 -7.90 -8.61
C ILE A 24 3.28 -8.53 -9.84
N ILE A 25 1.94 -8.60 -9.89
CA ILE A 25 1.23 -9.13 -11.05
C ILE A 25 1.55 -8.30 -12.30
N GLY A 26 1.47 -6.97 -12.21
CA GLY A 26 1.82 -6.09 -13.34
C GLY A 26 3.27 -6.23 -13.77
N MET A 27 4.20 -6.39 -12.81
CA MET A 27 5.62 -6.60 -13.10
C MET A 27 5.86 -7.96 -13.76
N VAL A 28 5.21 -9.04 -13.30
CA VAL A 28 5.33 -10.36 -13.91
C VAL A 28 4.77 -10.36 -15.33
N ASP A 29 3.61 -9.74 -15.54
CA ASP A 29 2.99 -9.65 -16.86
C ASP A 29 3.88 -8.87 -17.84
N HIS A 30 4.31 -7.67 -17.47
CA HIS A 30 5.11 -6.79 -18.32
C HIS A 30 6.54 -7.30 -18.58
N PHE A 31 7.24 -7.80 -17.55
CA PHE A 31 8.64 -8.21 -17.70
C PHE A 31 8.85 -9.67 -18.13
N PHE A 32 7.90 -10.57 -17.85
CA PHE A 32 8.08 -12.00 -18.11
C PHE A 32 7.11 -12.56 -19.17
N LEU A 33 5.86 -12.08 -19.23
CA LEU A 33 4.85 -12.62 -20.14
C LEU A 33 4.79 -11.86 -21.47
N GLU A 34 4.87 -10.53 -21.43
CA GLU A 34 4.84 -9.68 -22.62
C GLU A 34 5.99 -9.97 -23.61
N PRO A 35 7.26 -10.15 -23.18
CA PRO A 35 8.35 -10.49 -24.10
C PRO A 35 8.21 -11.87 -24.74
N ARG A 36 7.36 -12.73 -24.17
CA ARG A 36 7.05 -14.07 -24.68
C ARG A 36 5.78 -14.08 -25.54
N GLY A 37 5.16 -12.93 -25.77
CA GLY A 37 3.89 -12.81 -26.49
C GLY A 37 2.70 -13.42 -25.74
N GLN A 38 2.83 -13.63 -24.42
CA GLN A 38 1.82 -14.24 -23.55
C GLN A 38 1.21 -13.23 -22.57
N ALA A 39 1.29 -11.92 -22.88
CA ALA A 39 0.69 -10.88 -22.04
C ALA A 39 -0.79 -11.20 -21.76
N VAL A 40 -1.15 -11.24 -20.48
CA VAL A 40 -2.50 -11.57 -20.03
C VAL A 40 -3.30 -10.29 -19.82
N LEU A 41 -2.65 -9.17 -19.48
CA LEU A 41 -3.33 -7.90 -19.27
C LEU A 41 -3.42 -7.11 -20.59
N PRO A 42 -4.63 -6.67 -20.97
CA PRO A 42 -4.77 -5.70 -22.06
C PRO A 42 -4.00 -4.41 -21.73
N PRO A 43 -3.36 -3.75 -22.71
CA PRO A 43 -2.57 -2.53 -22.48
C PRO A 43 -3.34 -1.43 -21.75
N VAL A 44 -4.62 -1.28 -22.09
CA VAL A 44 -5.53 -0.30 -21.46
C VAL A 44 -5.71 -0.57 -19.97
N VAL A 45 -5.80 -1.84 -19.56
CA VAL A 45 -5.94 -2.21 -18.15
C VAL A 45 -4.67 -1.88 -17.38
N PHE A 46 -3.51 -2.08 -17.99
CA PHE A 46 -2.22 -1.71 -17.39
C PHE A 46 -2.10 -0.20 -17.16
N ASP A 47 -2.50 0.63 -18.13
CA ASP A 47 -2.50 2.09 -17.99
C ASP A 47 -3.41 2.57 -16.85
N TRP A 48 -4.63 2.01 -16.76
CA TRP A 48 -5.54 2.32 -15.65
C TRP A 48 -4.99 1.87 -14.29
N LEU A 49 -4.31 0.73 -14.25
CA LEU A 49 -3.69 0.18 -13.05
C LEU A 49 -2.57 1.09 -12.54
N LEU A 50 -1.78 1.69 -13.43
CA LEU A 50 -0.81 2.73 -13.10
C LEU A 50 -1.48 4.00 -12.55
N ILE A 51 -2.56 4.47 -13.17
CA ILE A 51 -3.29 5.66 -12.71
C ILE A 51 -3.86 5.45 -11.29
N VAL A 52 -4.46 4.30 -11.01
CA VAL A 52 -5.04 3.96 -9.70
C VAL A 52 -3.95 3.68 -8.66
N MET A 53 -2.78 3.22 -9.08
CA MET A 53 -1.63 2.96 -8.21
C MET A 53 -1.14 4.22 -7.47
N TRP A 54 -1.11 5.38 -8.13
CA TRP A 54 -0.65 6.63 -7.53
C TRP A 54 -1.41 7.04 -6.25
N PRO A 55 -2.75 7.18 -6.26
CA PRO A 55 -3.49 7.50 -5.05
C PRO A 55 -3.43 6.38 -4.01
N LEU A 56 -3.30 5.11 -4.43
CA LEU A 56 -3.15 3.98 -3.51
C LEU A 56 -1.81 4.04 -2.75
N LEU A 57 -0.71 4.32 -3.46
CA LEU A 57 0.61 4.55 -2.86
C LEU A 57 0.59 5.72 -1.89
N ALA A 58 -0.05 6.83 -2.28
CA ALA A 58 -0.19 7.98 -1.40
C ALA A 58 -0.95 7.59 -0.12
N ALA A 59 -2.08 6.89 -0.24
CA ALA A 59 -2.88 6.45 0.91
C ALA A 59 -2.09 5.52 1.86
N VAL A 60 -1.37 4.54 1.32
CA VAL A 60 -0.50 3.63 2.09
C VAL A 60 0.62 4.40 2.77
N TRP A 61 1.31 5.29 2.04
CA TRP A 61 2.40 6.10 2.57
C TRP A 61 1.95 7.01 3.72
N PHE A 62 0.88 7.77 3.52
CA PHE A 62 0.33 8.66 4.55
C PHE A 62 -0.13 7.89 5.78
N GLY A 63 -0.80 6.75 5.57
CA GLY A 63 -1.24 5.92 6.68
C GLY A 63 -0.07 5.36 7.49
N ASN A 64 1.02 4.94 6.81
CA ASN A 64 2.16 4.34 7.50
C ASN A 64 2.93 5.42 8.29
N LYS A 65 3.06 6.63 7.72
CA LYS A 65 3.63 7.79 8.41
C LYS A 65 2.86 8.18 9.67
N GLU A 66 1.52 8.20 9.61
CA GLU A 66 0.69 8.49 10.79
C GLU A 66 0.75 7.34 11.82
N ALA A 67 0.85 6.08 11.36
CA ALA A 67 1.05 4.93 12.24
C ALA A 67 2.37 5.02 13.03
N GLU A 68 3.46 5.40 12.36
CA GLU A 68 4.76 5.61 13.00
C GLU A 68 4.73 6.78 13.98
N ARG A 69 4.09 7.89 13.62
CA ARG A 69 3.90 9.04 14.52
C ARG A 69 3.15 8.64 15.79
N LEU A 70 2.09 7.83 15.68
CA LEU A 70 1.34 7.33 16.83
C LEU A 70 2.17 6.35 17.69
N LYS A 71 2.99 5.49 17.08
CA LYS A 71 3.91 4.62 17.81
C LYS A 71 4.96 5.43 18.58
N ALA A 72 5.51 6.47 17.97
CA ALA A 72 6.49 7.35 18.60
C ALA A 72 5.90 8.10 19.82
N LEU A 73 4.68 8.62 19.69
CA LEU A 73 3.97 9.28 20.79
C LEU A 73 3.71 8.32 21.96
N LYS A 74 3.21 7.10 21.68
CA LYS A 74 3.00 6.08 22.73
C LYS A 74 4.29 5.70 23.45
N ARG A 75 5.41 5.61 22.72
CA ARG A 75 6.72 5.28 23.29
C ARG A 75 7.26 6.39 24.21
N ALA A 76 6.99 7.65 23.88
CA ALA A 76 7.36 8.79 24.71
C ALA A 76 6.50 8.92 25.99
N GLU A 77 5.28 8.36 25.97
CA GLU A 77 4.30 8.44 27.06
C GLU A 77 4.41 7.28 28.07
N THR A 78 5.11 6.19 27.72
CA THR A 78 5.58 5.19 28.68
C THR A 78 6.95 5.61 29.22
N PRO A 79 7.03 6.27 30.39
CA PRO A 79 8.31 6.39 31.07
C PRO A 79 8.68 4.98 31.51
N THR A 80 9.89 4.56 31.20
CA THR A 80 10.51 3.40 31.82
C THR A 80 10.54 3.69 33.32
N GLU A 81 9.65 3.06 34.09
CA GLU A 81 9.83 2.87 35.52
C GLU A 81 11.00 1.89 35.66
N GLU A 82 12.22 2.45 35.71
CA GLU A 82 13.39 1.81 36.31
C GLU A 82 13.51 2.24 37.77
#